data_AF-A0A2T2U569-F1
#
_entry.id   AF-A0A2T2U569-F1
#
_cell.length_a   1.000
_cell.length_b   1.000
_cell.length_c   1.000
_cell.angle_alpha   90.00
_cell.angle_beta   90.00
_cell.angle_gamma   90.00
#
_symmetry.space_group_name_H-M   'P 1'
#
loop_
_entity.id
_entity.type
_entity.pdbx_description
1 polymer ?
#
loop_
_entity_poly.entity_id
_entity_poly.type
_entity_poly.pdbx_seq_one_letter_code
_entity_poly.pdbx_strand_id
1 'polypeptide(L)'
;MTRNETTLLVSFRNWTARQRAVARWGRRITFVLVVGWGLLLAARCHLPRHAVPSTADSTSAVYLVQHGWHAGIAVRRADVPDDRWPILDDVPNARYLEAGWGETRYYPGEARGVWGTLRAGLWPTGSVLHVVPIDRPVLDRFPEQTVVRVPVDSTALDALTAFVAESFTVDSTGRAVRAAPGYYADSRFYRSPLTGTLVQRRTGE
;
A
#
# COMPACT_ATOMS: atom_id res chain seq x y z
N MET A 1 26.04 71.50 -3.18
CA MET A 1 24.97 70.74 -2.51
C MET A 1 24.52 69.61 -3.44
N THR A 2 25.31 68.53 -3.57
CA THR A 2 25.06 67.45 -4.57
C THR A 2 25.59 66.06 -4.18
N ARG A 3 26.09 65.87 -2.95
CA ARG A 3 26.81 64.62 -2.56
C ARG A 3 25.93 63.55 -1.89
N ASN A 4 24.67 63.87 -1.62
CA ASN A 4 23.74 63.08 -0.82
C ASN A 4 22.75 62.25 -1.65
N GLU A 5 22.34 62.71 -2.83
CA GLU A 5 21.35 62.02 -3.66
C GLU A 5 21.90 60.77 -4.35
N THR A 6 23.17 60.81 -4.79
CA THR A 6 23.83 59.68 -5.48
C THR A 6 24.00 58.47 -4.55
N THR A 7 24.22 58.70 -3.26
CA THR A 7 24.43 57.63 -2.25
C THR A 7 23.14 56.88 -1.93
N LEU A 8 22.01 57.58 -1.88
CA LEU A 8 20.70 56.98 -1.60
C LEU A 8 20.21 56.11 -2.77
N LEU A 9 20.38 56.58 -4.01
CA LEU A 9 20.02 55.81 -5.20
C LEU A 9 20.86 54.52 -5.36
N VAL A 10 22.15 54.57 -5.01
CA VAL A 10 23.02 53.38 -5.01
C VAL A 10 22.59 52.38 -3.93
N SER A 11 22.25 52.86 -2.73
CA SER A 11 21.77 52.01 -1.62
C SER A 11 20.45 51.29 -1.95
N PHE A 12 19.48 51.99 -2.55
CA PHE A 12 18.18 51.43 -2.94
C PHE A 12 18.30 50.40 -4.08
N ARG A 13 19.19 50.65 -5.05
CA ARG A 13 19.47 49.73 -6.17
C ARG A 13 20.15 48.44 -5.68
N ASN A 14 21.03 48.55 -4.68
CA ASN A 14 21.70 47.41 -4.05
C ASN A 14 20.75 46.56 -3.18
N TRP A 15 19.76 47.18 -2.53
CA TRP A 15 18.73 46.50 -1.74
C TRP A 15 17.81 45.62 -2.61
N THR A 16 17.32 46.15 -3.74
CA THR A 16 16.49 45.37 -4.68
C THR A 16 17.27 44.28 -5.44
N ALA A 17 18.58 44.46 -5.66
CA ALA A 17 19.44 43.44 -6.26
C ALA A 17 19.73 42.28 -5.29
N ARG A 18 19.95 42.58 -4.00
CA ARG A 18 20.07 41.57 -2.93
C ARG A 18 18.77 40.79 -2.74
N GLN A 19 17.61 41.44 -2.74
CA GLN A 19 16.30 40.76 -2.67
C GLN A 19 16.04 39.83 -3.87
N ARG A 20 16.38 40.27 -5.09
CA ARG A 20 16.29 39.45 -6.30
C ARG A 20 17.32 38.31 -6.34
N ALA A 21 18.48 38.48 -5.70
CA ALA A 21 19.46 37.40 -5.53
C ALA A 21 18.95 36.36 -4.51
N VAL A 22 18.50 36.78 -3.33
CA VAL A 22 17.94 35.89 -2.30
C VAL A 22 16.73 35.11 -2.84
N ALA A 23 15.82 35.75 -3.59
CA ALA A 23 14.69 35.07 -4.21
C ALA A 23 15.10 34.05 -5.30
N ARG A 24 16.15 34.36 -6.09
CA ARG A 24 16.70 33.42 -7.09
C ARG A 24 17.42 32.24 -6.42
N TRP A 25 18.12 32.47 -5.31
CA TRP A 25 18.77 31.43 -4.52
C TRP A 25 17.73 30.53 -3.84
N GLY A 26 16.67 31.09 -3.25
CA GLY A 26 15.56 30.33 -2.69
C GLY A 26 14.85 29.45 -3.73
N ARG A 27 14.64 29.97 -4.95
CA ARG A 27 14.02 29.21 -6.04
C ARG A 27 14.92 28.08 -6.57
N ARG A 28 16.25 28.29 -6.60
CA ARG A 28 17.22 27.23 -6.95
C ARG A 28 17.29 26.13 -5.89
N ILE A 29 17.31 26.51 -4.61
CA ILE A 29 17.27 25.55 -3.50
C ILE A 29 15.97 24.73 -3.55
N THR A 30 14.83 25.39 -3.75
CA THR A 30 13.53 24.71 -3.88
C THR A 30 13.52 23.73 -5.05
N PHE A 31 14.05 24.13 -6.21
CA PHE A 31 14.15 23.24 -7.38
C PHE A 31 15.05 22.02 -7.11
N VAL A 32 16.21 22.21 -6.48
CA VAL A 32 17.12 21.11 -6.11
C VAL A 32 16.45 20.16 -5.11
N LEU A 33 15.70 20.69 -4.14
CA LEU A 33 14.95 19.88 -3.18
C LEU A 33 13.84 19.07 -3.86
N VAL A 34 13.07 19.67 -4.77
CA VAL A 34 12.00 18.97 -5.52
C VAL A 34 12.57 17.88 -6.43
N VAL A 35 13.65 18.19 -7.16
CA VAL A 35 14.33 17.20 -8.03
C VAL A 35 14.95 16.09 -7.18
N GLY A 36 15.62 16.42 -6.08
CA GLY A 36 16.19 15.43 -5.16
C GLY A 36 15.13 14.54 -4.53
N TRP A 37 13.98 15.11 -4.14
CA TRP A 37 12.85 14.35 -3.62
C TRP A 37 12.20 13.46 -4.68
N GLY A 38 12.06 13.96 -5.92
CA GLY A 38 11.60 13.17 -7.06
C GLY A 38 12.54 12.01 -7.40
N LEU A 39 13.86 12.23 -7.35
CA LEU A 39 14.88 11.18 -7.53
C LEU A 39 14.84 10.15 -6.39
N LEU A 40 14.65 10.59 -5.14
CA LEU A 40 14.47 9.69 -4.00
C LEU A 40 13.21 8.81 -4.14
N LEU A 41 12.09 9.38 -4.60
CA LEU A 41 10.87 8.63 -4.88
C LEU A 41 11.06 7.64 -6.05
N ALA A 42 11.73 8.07 -7.13
CA ALA A 42 12.03 7.20 -8.26
C ALA A 42 12.98 6.05 -7.88
N ALA A 43 13.97 6.32 -7.03
CA ALA A 43 14.87 5.29 -6.51
C ALA A 43 14.13 4.23 -5.67
N ARG A 44 13.04 4.60 -5.00
CA ARG A 44 12.18 3.66 -4.26
C ARG A 44 11.23 2.83 -5.12
N CYS A 45 11.12 3.11 -6.42
CA CYS A 45 10.40 2.24 -7.37
C CYS A 45 11.23 0.99 -7.79
N HIS A 46 12.52 0.93 -7.43
CA HIS A 46 13.40 -0.21 -7.70
C HIS A 46 13.34 -1.28 -6.59
N LEU A 47 12.15 -1.61 -6.10
CA LEU A 47 11.99 -2.83 -5.29
C LEU A 47 12.37 -4.03 -6.17
N PRO A 48 13.23 -4.96 -5.72
CA PRO A 48 13.56 -6.15 -6.49
C PRO A 48 12.29 -6.92 -6.82
N ARG A 49 11.89 -6.90 -8.09
CA ARG A 49 10.79 -7.73 -8.58
C ARG A 49 11.35 -9.12 -8.78
N HIS A 50 11.14 -10.00 -7.80
CA HIS A 50 11.28 -11.43 -8.03
C HIS A 50 10.12 -11.86 -8.95
N ALA A 51 10.35 -11.82 -10.26
CA ALA A 51 9.47 -12.47 -11.22
C ALA A 51 9.71 -13.97 -11.08
N VAL A 52 8.78 -14.66 -10.43
CA VAL A 52 8.78 -16.13 -10.43
C VAL A 52 8.40 -16.56 -11.85
N PRO A 53 9.21 -17.39 -12.54
CA PRO A 53 8.86 -17.89 -13.87
C PRO A 53 7.51 -18.61 -13.82
N SER A 54 6.56 -18.19 -14.66
CA SER A 54 5.30 -18.92 -14.83
C SER A 54 5.57 -20.23 -15.55
N THR A 55 5.71 -21.32 -14.82
CA THR A 55 5.75 -22.66 -15.41
C THR A 55 4.34 -23.02 -15.87
N ALA A 56 4.20 -23.41 -17.14
CA ALA A 56 2.92 -23.78 -17.77
C ALA A 56 2.19 -24.95 -17.08
N ASP A 57 2.89 -25.69 -16.21
CA ASP A 57 2.36 -26.80 -15.41
C ASP A 57 1.78 -26.39 -14.04
N SER A 58 1.79 -25.10 -13.69
CA SER A 58 1.15 -24.64 -12.46
C SER A 58 -0.38 -24.66 -12.59
N THR A 59 -1.00 -25.70 -12.01
CA THR A 59 -2.46 -25.77 -11.82
C THR A 59 -2.96 -24.72 -10.81
N SER A 60 -2.06 -24.21 -9.98
CA SER A 60 -2.30 -23.15 -9.01
C SER A 60 -2.26 -21.77 -9.68
N ALA A 61 -3.25 -20.93 -9.37
CA ALA A 61 -3.32 -19.57 -9.87
C ALA A 61 -3.90 -18.64 -8.81
N VAL A 62 -3.38 -17.42 -8.80
CA VAL A 62 -3.90 -16.32 -7.98
C VAL A 62 -4.62 -15.34 -8.88
N TYR A 63 -5.62 -14.66 -8.34
CA TYR A 63 -6.42 -13.68 -9.06
C TYR A 63 -6.19 -12.30 -8.45
N LEU A 64 -5.75 -11.35 -9.26
CA LEU A 64 -5.67 -9.95 -8.87
C LEU A 64 -6.99 -9.29 -9.21
N VAL A 65 -7.68 -8.74 -8.21
CA VAL A 65 -8.96 -8.04 -8.39
C VAL A 65 -8.74 -6.55 -8.18
N GLN A 66 -9.03 -5.75 -9.20
CA GLN A 66 -8.91 -4.30 -9.11
C GLN A 66 -10.22 -3.68 -8.62
N HIS A 67 -10.18 -3.04 -7.45
CA HIS A 67 -11.25 -2.27 -6.85
C HIS A 67 -10.96 -0.76 -6.92
N GLY A 68 -10.95 -0.20 -8.13
CA GLY A 68 -10.66 1.24 -8.35
C GLY A 68 -9.28 1.65 -7.82
N TRP A 69 -9.24 2.21 -6.60
CA TRP A 69 -8.00 2.61 -5.90
C TRP A 69 -7.39 1.50 -5.02
N HIS A 70 -8.10 0.39 -4.85
CA HIS A 70 -7.66 -0.75 -4.06
C HIS A 70 -7.45 -1.97 -4.97
N ALA A 71 -6.57 -2.89 -4.59
CA ALA A 71 -6.40 -4.16 -5.27
C ALA A 71 -6.34 -5.28 -4.23
N GLY A 72 -7.12 -6.33 -4.46
CA GLY A 72 -7.12 -7.55 -3.66
C GLY A 72 -6.47 -8.70 -4.40
N ILE A 73 -5.97 -9.66 -3.63
CA ILE A 73 -5.42 -10.91 -4.14
C ILE A 73 -6.34 -12.03 -3.68
N ALA A 74 -6.95 -12.74 -4.63
CA ALA A 74 -7.77 -13.91 -4.37
C ALA A 74 -7.01 -15.20 -4.64
N VAL A 75 -7.00 -16.08 -3.64
CA VAL A 75 -6.40 -17.42 -3.67
C VAL A 75 -7.49 -18.46 -3.53
N ARG A 76 -7.29 -19.65 -4.11
CA ARG A 76 -8.23 -20.76 -3.94
C ARG A 76 -8.05 -21.36 -2.56
N ARG A 77 -9.15 -21.61 -1.84
CA ARG A 77 -9.12 -22.18 -0.50
C ARG A 77 -8.43 -23.55 -0.45
N ALA A 78 -8.65 -24.37 -1.48
CA ALA A 78 -8.07 -25.71 -1.57
C ALA A 78 -6.53 -25.71 -1.75
N ASP A 79 -5.95 -24.58 -2.17
CA ASP A 79 -4.51 -24.46 -2.37
C ASP A 79 -3.82 -23.88 -1.11
N VAL A 80 -4.57 -23.58 -0.04
CA VAL A 80 -4.08 -23.07 1.24
C VAL A 80 -4.22 -24.16 2.30
N PRO A 81 -3.14 -24.53 3.01
CA PRO A 81 -3.22 -25.49 4.12
C PRO A 81 -4.19 -25.03 5.21
N ASP A 82 -4.93 -25.96 5.80
CA ASP A 82 -6.03 -25.67 6.75
C ASP A 82 -5.57 -24.95 8.03
N ASP A 83 -4.30 -25.10 8.40
CA ASP A 83 -3.68 -24.46 9.56
C ASP A 83 -2.99 -23.12 9.23
N ARG A 84 -2.88 -22.76 7.94
CA ARG A 84 -2.05 -21.64 7.51
C ARG A 84 -2.68 -20.30 7.84
N TRP A 85 -3.98 -20.13 7.61
CA TRP A 85 -4.68 -18.87 7.86
C TRP A 85 -5.59 -18.99 9.08
N PRO A 86 -5.49 -18.04 10.04
CA PRO A 86 -6.25 -18.10 11.30
C PRO A 86 -7.77 -17.86 11.14
N ILE A 87 -8.25 -17.70 9.91
CA ILE A 87 -9.64 -17.38 9.58
C ILE A 87 -10.35 -18.51 8.83
N LEU A 88 -9.66 -19.60 8.45
CA LEU A 88 -10.24 -20.63 7.57
C LEU A 88 -11.44 -21.34 8.21
N ASP A 89 -11.40 -21.55 9.53
CA ASP A 89 -12.50 -22.14 10.29
C ASP A 89 -13.76 -21.26 10.31
N ASP A 90 -13.62 -19.94 10.16
CA ASP A 90 -14.74 -19.00 10.14
C ASP A 90 -15.45 -18.98 8.76
N VAL A 91 -14.81 -19.52 7.72
CA VAL A 91 -15.27 -19.45 6.32
C VAL A 91 -15.16 -20.81 5.61
N PRO A 92 -15.74 -21.89 6.18
CA PRO A 92 -15.54 -23.26 5.68
C PRO A 92 -16.10 -23.49 4.27
N ASN A 93 -17.07 -22.68 3.84
CA ASN A 93 -17.73 -22.80 2.53
C ASN A 93 -17.08 -21.94 1.44
N ALA A 94 -15.99 -21.23 1.75
CA ALA A 94 -15.31 -20.37 0.79
C ALA A 94 -14.55 -21.21 -0.24
N ARG A 95 -14.82 -21.00 -1.53
CA ARG A 95 -14.05 -21.57 -2.65
C ARG A 95 -12.77 -20.76 -2.92
N TYR A 96 -12.88 -19.44 -2.80
CA TYR A 96 -11.76 -18.51 -2.87
C TYR A 96 -11.79 -17.56 -1.68
N LEU A 97 -10.62 -17.04 -1.33
CA LEU A 97 -10.46 -16.00 -0.32
C LEU A 97 -9.71 -14.85 -0.94
N GLU A 98 -10.33 -13.68 -0.98
CA GLU A 98 -9.67 -12.45 -1.37
C GLU A 98 -9.13 -11.73 -0.14
N ALA A 99 -7.87 -11.31 -0.21
CA ALA A 99 -7.19 -10.54 0.82
C ALA A 99 -6.71 -9.20 0.26
N GLY A 100 -6.99 -8.11 0.97
CA GLY A 100 -6.58 -6.76 0.60
C GLY A 100 -6.08 -5.96 1.80
N TRP A 101 -5.02 -5.19 1.64
CA TRP A 101 -4.41 -4.39 2.71
C TRP A 101 -4.74 -2.91 2.58
N GLY A 102 -4.90 -2.22 3.70
CA GLY A 102 -5.03 -0.77 3.70
C GLY A 102 -4.88 -0.16 5.07
N GLU A 103 -4.88 1.16 5.15
CA GLU A 103 -4.72 1.87 6.42
C GLU A 103 -5.92 1.65 7.35
N THR A 104 -5.66 1.50 8.65
CA THR A 104 -6.63 1.05 9.66
C THR A 104 -7.92 1.85 9.72
N ARG A 105 -7.90 3.16 9.43
CA ARG A 105 -9.07 4.04 9.53
C ARG A 105 -9.57 4.49 8.16
N TYR A 106 -8.68 4.66 7.20
CA TYR A 106 -9.05 5.04 5.85
C TYR A 106 -9.71 3.86 5.13
N TYR A 107 -9.17 2.65 5.27
CA TYR A 107 -9.63 1.50 4.50
C TYR A 107 -10.99 0.95 4.94
N PRO A 108 -11.39 1.00 6.21
CA PRO A 108 -12.80 0.74 6.59
C PRO A 108 -13.73 1.93 6.33
N GLY A 109 -13.19 3.09 5.93
CA GLY A 109 -13.96 4.31 5.65
C GLY A 109 -14.29 5.18 6.87
N GLU A 110 -13.59 5.01 7.99
CA GLU A 110 -13.76 5.84 9.20
C GLU A 110 -13.17 7.25 9.03
N ALA A 111 -12.11 7.39 8.22
CA ALA A 111 -11.43 8.65 7.95
C ALA A 111 -11.57 9.07 6.47
N ARG A 112 -12.81 9.33 6.00
CA ARG A 112 -13.06 9.81 4.65
C ARG A 112 -12.65 11.28 4.50
N GLY A 113 -11.96 11.62 3.40
CA GLY A 113 -11.61 13.00 3.03
C GLY A 113 -10.10 13.25 2.86
N VAL A 114 -9.75 14.43 2.34
CA VAL A 114 -8.38 14.83 1.99
C VAL A 114 -7.40 14.68 3.16
N TRP A 115 -7.86 14.98 4.38
CA TRP A 115 -7.08 14.79 5.61
C TRP A 115 -6.80 13.32 5.95
N GLY A 116 -7.75 12.42 5.69
CA GLY A 116 -7.57 10.98 5.84
C GLY A 116 -6.57 10.44 4.83
N THR A 117 -6.67 10.89 3.57
CA THR A 117 -5.71 10.54 2.50
C THR A 117 -4.29 11.04 2.80
N LEU A 118 -4.14 12.28 3.25
CA LEU A 118 -2.86 12.84 3.68
C LEU A 118 -2.28 12.06 4.85
N ARG A 119 -3.09 11.73 5.86
CA ARG A 119 -2.64 10.95 7.01
C ARG A 119 -2.18 9.54 6.60
N ALA A 120 -2.97 8.86 5.78
CA ALA A 120 -2.64 7.53 5.28
C ALA A 120 -1.37 7.51 4.42
N GLY A 121 -1.10 8.59 3.69
CA GLY A 121 0.09 8.70 2.83
C GLY A 121 1.36 9.23 3.52
N LEU A 122 1.23 10.10 4.53
CA LEU A 122 2.37 10.80 5.14
C LEU A 122 2.81 10.23 6.50
N TRP A 123 1.93 9.52 7.23
CA TRP A 123 2.27 8.94 8.53
C TRP A 123 2.32 7.41 8.49
N PRO A 124 3.35 6.79 9.12
CA PRO A 124 3.31 5.36 9.42
C PRO A 124 2.12 5.10 10.34
N THR A 125 1.07 4.55 9.76
CA THR A 125 -0.19 4.23 10.42
C THR A 125 -0.37 2.72 10.43
N GLY A 126 -1.22 2.20 11.33
CA GLY A 126 -1.48 0.76 11.38
C GLY A 126 -2.15 0.28 10.09
N SER A 127 -1.92 -0.97 9.71
CA SER A 127 -2.61 -1.61 8.57
C SER A 127 -3.76 -2.50 9.05
N VAL A 128 -4.77 -2.66 8.20
CA VAL A 128 -5.83 -3.66 8.33
C VAL A 128 -5.86 -4.54 7.09
N LEU A 129 -6.20 -5.80 7.31
CA LEU A 129 -6.39 -6.80 6.29
C LEU A 129 -7.89 -7.05 6.10
N HIS A 130 -8.42 -6.71 4.93
CA HIS A 130 -9.78 -7.04 4.53
C HIS A 130 -9.79 -8.41 3.88
N VAL A 131 -10.63 -9.31 4.40
CA VAL A 131 -10.78 -10.66 3.85
C VAL A 131 -12.22 -10.86 3.39
N VAL A 132 -12.38 -11.31 2.15
CA VAL A 132 -13.67 -11.61 1.51
C VAL A 132 -13.71 -13.09 1.15
N PRO A 133 -14.57 -13.90 1.80
CA PRO A 133 -14.84 -15.25 1.34
C PRO A 133 -15.68 -15.20 0.06
N ILE A 134 -15.39 -16.11 -0.88
CA ILE A 134 -16.09 -16.20 -2.16
C ILE A 134 -16.46 -17.66 -2.38
N ASP A 135 -17.76 -17.93 -2.47
CA ASP A 135 -18.34 -19.27 -2.69
C ASP A 135 -18.42 -19.68 -4.17
N ARG A 136 -18.36 -18.69 -5.07
CA ARG A 136 -18.47 -18.81 -6.53
C ARG A 136 -17.15 -18.49 -7.26
N PRO A 137 -17.04 -18.66 -8.59
CA PRO A 137 -15.88 -18.19 -9.34
C PRO A 137 -15.61 -16.70 -9.13
N VAL A 138 -14.32 -16.29 -9.06
CA VAL A 138 -13.91 -14.90 -8.77
C VAL A 138 -14.50 -13.92 -9.80
N LEU A 139 -14.52 -14.31 -11.08
CA LEU A 139 -15.11 -13.51 -12.16
C LEU A 139 -16.60 -13.27 -11.96
N ASP A 140 -17.34 -14.26 -11.46
CA ASP A 140 -18.79 -14.14 -11.21
C ASP A 140 -19.08 -13.29 -9.96
N ARG A 141 -18.15 -13.27 -9.00
CA ARG A 141 -18.26 -12.45 -7.79
C ARG A 141 -17.99 -10.97 -8.05
N PHE A 142 -17.15 -10.67 -9.05
CA PHE A 142 -16.74 -9.31 -9.41
C PHE A 142 -16.90 -9.06 -10.92
N PRO A 143 -18.14 -9.11 -11.45
CA PRO A 143 -18.38 -9.04 -12.89
C PRO A 143 -18.03 -7.66 -13.48
N GLU A 144 -18.07 -6.61 -12.65
CA GLU A 144 -17.76 -5.23 -13.07
C GLU A 144 -16.28 -4.85 -12.86
N GLN A 145 -15.47 -5.74 -12.27
CA GLN A 145 -14.08 -5.45 -11.93
C GLN A 145 -13.10 -6.11 -12.88
N THR A 146 -11.94 -5.46 -13.04
CA THR A 146 -10.82 -6.09 -13.73
C THR A 146 -10.24 -7.19 -12.86
N VAL A 147 -10.33 -8.43 -13.34
CA VAL A 147 -9.73 -9.61 -12.71
C VAL A 147 -8.63 -10.18 -13.61
N VAL A 148 -7.41 -10.26 -13.09
CA VAL A 148 -6.27 -10.85 -13.81
C VAL A 148 -5.87 -12.16 -13.15
N ARG A 149 -5.88 -13.26 -13.91
CA ARG A 149 -5.37 -14.56 -13.45
C ARG A 149 -3.86 -14.61 -13.67
N VAL A 150 -3.12 -14.86 -12.60
CA VAL A 150 -1.66 -15.03 -12.62
C VAL A 150 -1.33 -16.48 -12.25
N PRO A 151 -0.80 -17.28 -13.19
CA PRO A 151 -0.26 -18.60 -12.89
C PRO A 151 0.96 -18.47 -11.99
N VAL A 152 1.01 -19.26 -10.93
CA VAL A 152 2.13 -19.27 -9.96
C VAL A 152 2.51 -20.70 -9.62
N ASP A 153 3.81 -20.98 -9.50
CA ASP A 153 4.25 -22.28 -9.00
C ASP A 153 3.93 -22.45 -7.50
N SER A 154 4.11 -23.68 -7.01
CA SER A 154 3.81 -24.04 -5.62
C SER A 154 4.65 -23.24 -4.62
N THR A 155 5.90 -22.91 -4.95
CA THR A 155 6.81 -22.18 -4.07
C THR A 155 6.36 -20.74 -3.90
N ALA A 156 5.99 -20.08 -5.01
CA ALA A 156 5.48 -18.72 -5.00
C ALA A 156 4.13 -18.62 -4.30
N LEU A 157 3.26 -19.62 -4.48
CA LEU A 157 2.00 -19.69 -3.77
C LEU A 157 2.19 -19.87 -2.26
N ASP A 158 3.10 -20.76 -1.85
CA ASP A 158 3.41 -20.96 -0.44
C ASP A 158 3.97 -19.68 0.20
N ALA A 159 4.90 -19.00 -0.49
CA ALA A 159 5.43 -17.71 -0.04
C ALA A 159 4.34 -16.62 0.08
N LEU A 160 3.43 -16.54 -0.89
CA LEU A 160 2.31 -15.59 -0.83
C LEU A 160 1.36 -15.91 0.34
N THR A 161 0.98 -17.16 0.51
CA THR A 161 0.05 -17.57 1.57
C THR A 161 0.67 -17.41 2.95
N ALA A 162 1.98 -17.64 3.10
CA ALA A 162 2.74 -17.32 4.30
C ALA A 162 2.75 -15.82 4.59
N PHE A 163 3.01 -14.98 3.58
CA PHE A 163 2.97 -13.52 3.73
C PHE A 163 1.59 -13.01 4.18
N VAL A 164 0.51 -13.58 3.64
CA VAL A 164 -0.85 -13.25 4.07
C VAL A 164 -1.11 -13.71 5.51
N ALA A 165 -0.61 -14.90 5.90
CA ALA A 165 -0.72 -15.38 7.27
C ALA A 165 -0.01 -14.44 8.27
N GLU A 166 1.20 -14.00 7.96
CA GLU A 166 1.97 -13.03 8.76
C GLU A 166 1.32 -11.64 8.82
N SER A 167 0.43 -11.34 7.88
CA SER A 167 -0.32 -10.10 7.85
C SER A 167 -1.43 -10.04 8.89
N PHE A 168 -1.80 -11.15 9.54
CA PHE A 168 -2.78 -11.17 10.63
C PHE A 168 -2.12 -10.92 11.98
N THR A 169 -2.69 -10.01 12.77
CA THR A 169 -2.48 -10.02 14.22
C THR A 169 -3.34 -11.12 14.83
N VAL A 170 -2.71 -12.09 15.48
CA VAL A 170 -3.39 -13.15 16.25
C VAL A 170 -3.35 -12.85 17.75
N ASP A 171 -4.38 -13.29 18.47
CA ASP A 171 -4.43 -13.20 19.93
C ASP A 171 -3.75 -14.41 20.62
N SER A 172 -3.81 -14.47 21.95
CA SER A 172 -3.22 -15.56 22.74
C SER A 172 -3.87 -16.94 22.48
N THR A 173 -4.99 -16.98 21.76
CA THR A 173 -5.67 -18.22 21.34
C THR A 173 -5.36 -18.60 19.90
N GLY A 174 -4.51 -17.83 19.20
CA GLY A 174 -4.16 -18.05 17.80
C GLY A 174 -5.21 -17.54 16.81
N ARG A 175 -6.24 -16.82 17.26
CA ARG A 175 -7.32 -16.32 16.39
C ARG A 175 -7.01 -14.92 15.88
N ALA A 176 -7.40 -14.64 14.64
CA ALA A 176 -7.23 -13.32 14.03
C ALA A 176 -8.04 -12.25 14.77
N VAL A 177 -7.38 -11.17 15.19
CA VAL A 177 -8.02 -10.06 15.91
C VAL A 177 -8.84 -9.23 14.94
N ARG A 178 -10.17 -9.19 15.15
CA ARG A 178 -11.09 -8.40 14.33
C ARG A 178 -10.88 -6.90 14.54
N ALA A 179 -10.90 -6.14 13.44
CA ALA A 179 -10.77 -4.69 13.46
C ALA A 179 -12.12 -4.00 13.21
N ALA A 180 -12.85 -4.41 12.16
CA ALA A 180 -14.11 -3.79 11.74
C ALA A 180 -14.97 -4.75 10.89
N PRO A 181 -16.29 -4.49 10.75
CA PRO A 181 -17.13 -5.15 9.74
C PRO A 181 -16.62 -4.87 8.32
N GLY A 182 -16.64 -5.86 7.44
CA GLY A 182 -16.20 -5.69 6.06
C GLY A 182 -17.24 -5.00 5.17
N TYR A 183 -16.85 -4.67 3.93
CA TYR A 183 -17.72 -4.06 2.94
C TYR A 183 -18.89 -4.94 2.49
N TYR A 184 -18.69 -6.24 2.50
CA TYR A 184 -19.70 -7.25 2.21
C TYR A 184 -20.11 -7.94 3.52
N ALA A 185 -21.37 -8.40 3.60
CA ALA A 185 -21.94 -9.00 4.81
C ALA A 185 -21.15 -10.21 5.35
N ASP A 186 -20.47 -10.92 4.46
CA ASP A 186 -19.62 -12.08 4.71
C ASP A 186 -18.13 -11.72 4.89
N SER A 187 -17.74 -10.51 4.53
CA SER A 187 -16.34 -10.03 4.63
C SER A 187 -16.05 -9.35 5.95
N ARG A 188 -14.78 -9.34 6.37
CA ARG A 188 -14.34 -8.73 7.63
C ARG A 188 -12.96 -8.10 7.55
N PHE A 189 -12.73 -7.06 8.35
CA PHE A 189 -11.39 -6.50 8.55
C PHE A 189 -10.73 -7.10 9.79
N TYR A 190 -9.44 -7.39 9.67
CA TYR A 190 -8.57 -7.88 10.72
C TYR A 190 -7.42 -6.92 10.95
N ARG A 191 -6.91 -6.87 12.18
CA ARG A 191 -5.71 -6.08 12.49
C ARG A 191 -4.49 -6.70 11.83
N SER A 192 -3.59 -5.83 11.36
CA SER A 192 -2.30 -6.24 10.82
C SER A 192 -1.16 -5.59 11.61
N PRO A 193 -0.08 -6.34 11.90
CA PRO A 193 1.13 -5.75 12.49
C PRO A 193 1.92 -4.93 11.46
N LEU A 194 1.57 -5.02 10.17
CA LEU A 194 2.21 -4.27 9.11
C LEU A 194 1.91 -2.78 9.26
N THR A 195 2.90 -1.95 8.97
CA THR A 195 2.70 -0.50 8.85
C THR A 195 2.16 -0.19 7.45
N GLY A 196 1.28 0.80 7.30
CA GLY A 196 0.66 1.20 6.03
C GLY A 196 1.66 1.66 4.95
N THR A 197 2.92 1.88 5.32
CA THR A 197 4.05 1.86 4.39
C THR A 197 4.60 0.44 4.35
N LEU A 198 4.48 -0.25 3.21
CA LEU A 198 5.16 -1.52 2.93
C LEU A 198 6.68 -1.34 3.08
N VAL A 199 7.17 -1.37 4.31
CA VAL A 199 8.58 -1.46 4.66
C VAL A 199 8.87 -2.94 4.81
N GLN A 200 9.49 -3.48 3.77
CA GLN A 200 10.00 -4.84 3.73
C GLN A 200 10.95 -5.03 4.92
N ARG A 201 10.55 -5.86 5.89
CA ARG A 201 11.43 -6.29 6.97
C ARG A 201 12.48 -7.19 6.34
N ARG A 202 13.67 -6.63 6.07
CA ARG A 202 14.84 -7.44 5.71
C ARG A 202 15.17 -8.27 6.94
N THR A 203 14.88 -9.56 6.91
CA THR A 203 15.47 -10.53 7.84
C THR A 203 16.97 -10.51 7.57
N GLY A 204 17.72 -9.95 8.53
CA GLY A 204 19.17 -10.03 8.54
C GLY A 204 19.59 -11.40 9.05
N GLU A 205 20.56 -11.98 8.36
CA GLU A 205 21.45 -13.01 8.89
C GLU A 205 22.28 -12.48 10.06
#